data_AF-A0A7V6RN65-F1
#
_entry.id   AF-A0A7V6RN65-F1
#
_cell.length_a   1.000
_cell.length_b   1.000
_cell.length_c   1.000
_cell.angle_alpha   90.00
_cell.angle_beta   90.00
_cell.angle_gamma   90.00
#
_symmetry.space_group_name_H-M   'P 1'
#
loop_
_entity.id
_entity.type
_entity.pdbx_description
1 polymer ?
#
loop_
_entity_poly.entity_id
_entity_poly.type
_entity_poly.pdbx_seq_one_letter_code
_entity_poly.pdbx_strand_id
1 'polypeptide(L)' 'MKILRSRGGIYLLLLLMAINLAGCNQAEEAGDEAVIEQAPAFTLPELQKQENLSYPEDFADQKVILTFFSMG' A
#
# COMPACT_ATOMS: atom_id res chain seq x y z
N MET A 1 -32.52 24.34 40.21
CA MET A 1 -31.49 23.56 39.50
C MET A 1 -32.02 22.15 39.23
N LYS A 2 -32.35 21.81 37.98
CA LYS A 2 -32.74 20.45 37.56
C LYS A 2 -31.62 19.91 36.69
N ILE A 3 -30.79 19.03 37.25
CA ILE A 3 -29.70 18.36 36.53
C ILE A 3 -30.36 17.31 35.64
N LEU A 4 -30.62 17.69 34.39
CA LEU A 4 -31.35 16.92 33.41
C LEU A 4 -30.42 15.84 32.82
N ARG A 5 -30.55 14.61 33.34
CA ARG A 5 -30.28 13.30 32.70
C ARG A 5 -29.27 13.31 31.53
N SER A 6 -27.99 13.48 31.87
CA SER A 6 -26.83 13.24 31.00
C SER A 6 -26.56 11.74 30.82
N ARG A 7 -27.49 11.02 30.20
CA ARG A 7 -27.26 9.62 29.74
C ARG A 7 -27.36 9.52 28.22
N GLY A 8 -28.23 10.33 27.59
CA GLY A 8 -28.36 10.38 26.14
C GLY A 8 -27.12 10.92 25.40
N GLY A 9 -26.35 11.81 26.02
CA GLY A 9 -25.15 12.40 25.39
C GLY A 9 -24.02 11.40 25.18
N ILE A 10 -23.83 10.46 26.12
CA ILE A 10 -22.82 9.40 26.00
C ILE A 10 -23.22 8.40 24.91
N TYR A 11 -24.49 8.05 24.81
CA TYR A 11 -24.97 7.17 23.73
C TYR A 11 -24.84 7.84 22.36
N LEU A 12 -25.10 9.16 22.27
CA LEU A 12 -24.91 9.92 21.03
C LEU A 12 -23.43 10.01 20.63
N LEU A 13 -22.54 10.23 21.60
CA LEU A 13 -21.09 10.27 21.37
C LEU A 13 -20.57 8.91 20.89
N LEU A 14 -20.99 7.81 21.53
CA LEU A 14 -20.62 6.45 21.14
C LEU A 14 -21.16 6.09 19.76
N LEU A 15 -22.38 6.51 19.42
CA LEU A 15 -22.97 6.30 18.10
C LEU A 15 -22.17 7.04 17.00
N LEU A 16 -21.81 8.30 17.23
CA LEU A 16 -21.00 9.08 16.30
C LEU A 16 -19.60 8.47 16.10
N MET A 17 -19.01 7.94 17.18
CA MET A 17 -17.70 7.28 17.08
C MET A 17 -17.76 5.99 16.26
N ALA A 18 -18.83 5.18 16.42
CA ALA A 18 -19.03 3.96 15.63
C ALA A 18 -19.19 4.23 14.13
N ILE A 19 -19.88 5.33 13.76
CA ILE A 19 -20.06 5.72 12.34
C ILE A 19 -18.71 6.11 11.70
N ASN A 20 -17.80 6.76 12.45
CA ASN A 20 -16.48 7.11 11.94
C ASN A 20 -15.57 5.89 11.72
N LEU A 21 -15.69 4.83 12.53
CA LEU A 21 -14.94 3.59 12.30
C LEU A 21 -15.48 2.79 11.10
N ALA A 22 -16.79 2.82 10.84
CA ALA A 22 -17.39 2.11 9.71
C ALA A 22 -17.06 2.76 8.35
N GLY A 23 -16.75 4.05 8.31
CA GLY A 23 -16.42 4.78 7.09
C GLY A 23 -14.96 4.67 6.62
N CYS A 24 -14.07 4.03 7.39
CA CYS A 24 -12.62 4.05 7.12
C CYS A 24 -12.08 2.80 6.40
N ASN A 25 -12.94 1.84 6.02
CA ASN A 25 -12.51 0.57 5.40
C ASN A 25 -12.91 0.42 3.93
N GLN A 26 -13.33 1.48 3.24
CA GLN A 26 -13.68 1.39 1.82
C GLN A 26 -12.61 2.03 0.95
N ALA A 27 -11.44 1.41 0.97
CA ALA A 27 -10.44 1.52 -0.07
C ALA A 27 -9.99 0.09 -0.43
N GLU A 28 -10.92 -0.72 -0.91
CA GLU A 28 -10.53 -1.91 -1.68
C GLU A 28 -10.21 -1.42 -3.09
N GLU A 29 -8.92 -1.30 -3.32
CA GLU A 29 -8.30 -1.11 -4.61
C GLU A 29 -8.92 -2.11 -5.61
N ALA A 30 -9.23 -1.63 -6.81
CA ALA A 30 -9.60 -2.49 -7.92
C ALA A 30 -8.45 -3.47 -8.16
N GLY A 31 -8.60 -4.67 -7.61
CA GLY A 31 -7.75 -5.82 -7.89
C GLY A 31 -7.93 -6.21 -9.33
N ASP A 32 -7.19 -5.54 -10.20
CA ASP A 32 -6.71 -6.15 -11.42
C ASP A 32 -5.74 -7.22 -10.93
N GLU A 33 -6.22 -8.45 -10.79
CA GLU A 33 -5.38 -9.62 -10.54
C GLU A 33 -4.49 -9.83 -11.77
N ALA A 34 -3.50 -8.95 -11.92
CA ALA A 34 -2.42 -9.14 -12.84
C ALA A 34 -1.76 -10.46 -12.45
N VAL A 35 -1.91 -11.46 -13.31
CA VAL A 35 -1.13 -12.69 -13.26
C VAL A 35 0.30 -12.29 -12.97
N ILE A 36 0.80 -12.69 -11.80
CA ILE A 36 2.18 -12.41 -11.39
C ILE A 36 3.07 -13.30 -12.25
N GLU A 37 3.23 -12.94 -13.52
CA GLU A 37 4.35 -13.42 -14.32
C GLU A 37 5.60 -12.81 -13.72
N GLN A 38 6.42 -13.66 -13.10
CA GLN A 38 7.72 -13.25 -12.61
C GLN A 38 8.47 -12.59 -13.76
N ALA A 39 9.02 -11.39 -13.52
CA ALA A 39 9.75 -10.66 -14.56
C ALA A 39 10.89 -11.53 -15.10
N PRO A 40 11.18 -11.47 -16.41
CA PRO A 40 12.21 -12.30 -17.03
C PRO A 40 13.58 -12.01 -16.42
N ALA A 41 14.45 -13.02 -16.38
CA ALA A 41 15.82 -12.82 -15.94
C ALA A 41 16.58 -11.92 -16.92
N PHE A 42 17.38 -11.00 -16.39
CA PHE A 42 18.23 -10.12 -17.19
C PHE A 42 19.49 -9.73 -16.41
N THR A 43 20.48 -9.21 -17.13
CA THR A 43 21.71 -8.68 -16.54
C THR A 43 21.96 -7.28 -17.09
N LEU A 44 22.20 -6.32 -16.19
CA LEU A 44 22.46 -4.92 -16.53
C LEU A 44 23.76 -4.45 -15.89
N PRO A 45 24.53 -3.59 -16.57
CA PRO A 45 25.69 -2.95 -15.95
C PRO A 45 25.24 -1.92 -14.91
N GLU A 46 25.82 -1.97 -13.71
CA GLU A 46 25.63 -0.95 -12.69
C GLU A 46 26.43 0.29 -13.04
N LEU A 47 25.75 1.44 -13.12
CA LEU A 47 26.35 2.71 -13.55
C LEU A 47 27.49 3.18 -12.64
N GLN A 48 27.48 2.81 -11.36
CA GLN A 48 28.41 3.34 -10.36
C GLN A 48 29.59 2.41 -10.05
N LYS A 49 29.42 1.10 -10.18
CA LYS A 49 30.37 0.13 -9.62
C LYS A 49 31.19 -0.67 -10.63
N GLN A 50 31.00 -0.46 -11.94
CA GLN A 50 31.60 -1.32 -12.99
C GLN A 50 31.31 -2.81 -12.78
N GLU A 51 30.24 -3.12 -12.06
CA GLU A 51 29.75 -4.47 -11.80
C GLU A 51 28.50 -4.72 -12.65
N ASN A 52 28.17 -6.00 -12.85
CA ASN A 52 26.92 -6.39 -13.48
C ASN A 52 25.94 -6.84 -12.40
N LEU A 53 24.68 -6.41 -12.53
CA LEU A 53 23.58 -6.82 -11.68
C LEU A 53 22.69 -7.80 -12.43
N SER A 54 22.38 -8.92 -11.80
CA SER A 54 21.57 -10.01 -12.33
C SER A 54 20.24 -10.08 -11.59
N TYR A 55 19.15 -9.84 -12.32
CA TYR A 55 17.79 -10.05 -11.82
C TYR A 55 17.31 -11.46 -12.17
N PRO A 56 16.66 -12.19 -11.25
CA PRO A 56 16.26 -11.78 -9.90
C PRO A 56 17.30 -12.06 -8.80
N GLU A 57 18.41 -12.75 -9.10
CA GLU A 57 19.35 -13.32 -8.11
C GLU A 57 19.87 -12.29 -7.10
N ASP A 58 20.30 -11.11 -7.55
CA ASP A 58 20.85 -10.07 -6.67
C ASP A 58 19.78 -9.34 -5.83
N PHE A 59 18.50 -9.64 -6.08
CA PHE A 59 17.35 -8.95 -5.46
C PHE A 59 16.32 -9.90 -4.85
N ALA A 60 16.68 -11.17 -4.62
CA ALA A 60 15.73 -12.23 -4.24
C ALA A 60 14.85 -11.91 -3.02
N ASP A 61 15.36 -11.15 -2.05
CA ASP A 61 14.67 -10.80 -0.81
C ASP A 61 14.16 -9.34 -0.78
N GLN A 62 14.13 -8.67 -1.94
CA GLN A 62 13.79 -7.25 -2.04
C GLN A 62 12.54 -7.02 -2.87
N LYS A 63 11.70 -6.06 -2.45
CA LYS A 63 10.63 -5.54 -3.32
C LYS A 63 11.26 -4.63 -4.36
N VAL A 64 11.22 -5.05 -5.62
CA VAL A 64 11.84 -4.34 -6.74
C VAL A 64 10.79 -3.68 -7.62
N ILE A 65 11.05 -2.44 -8.04
CA ILE A 65 10.29 -1.75 -9.09
C ILE A 65 11.22 -1.58 -10.29
N LEU A 66 10.81 -2.11 -11.44
CA LEU A 66 11.55 -1.96 -12.70
C LEU A 66 10.98 -0.77 -13.48
N THR A 67 11.82 0.23 -13.74
CA THR A 67 11.44 1.43 -14.48
C THR A 67 12.27 1.54 -15.76
N PHE A 68 11.59 1.61 -16.91
CA PHE A 68 12.21 1.71 -18.23
C PHE A 68 12.12 3.14 -18.75
N PHE A 69 13.23 3.68 -19.27
CA PHE A 69 13.31 5.02 -19.83
C PHE A 69 13.84 4.97 -21.27
N SER A 70 13.36 5.88 -22.12
CA SER A 70 13.86 6.10 -23.48
C SER A 70 14.10 7.61 -23.66
N MET A 71 15.21 7.98 -24.29
CA MET A 71 15.61 9.39 -24.48
C MET A 71 15.05 10.02 -25.78
N GLY A 72 14.33 9.25 -26.61
CA GLY A 72 13.81 9.72 -27.90
C GLY A 72 14.85 9.66 -29.02
#